data_AF-A0A0W0Z622-F1
#
_entry.id   AF-A0A0W0Z622-F1
#
_cell.length_a   1.000
_cell.length_b   1.000
_cell.length_c   1.000
_cell.angle_alpha   90.00
_cell.angle_beta   90.00
_cell.angle_gamma   90.00
#
_symmetry.space_group_name_H-M   'P 1'
#
loop_
_entity.id
_entity.type
_entity.pdbx_description
1 polymer ?
#
loop_
_entity_poly.entity_id
_entity_poly.type
_entity_poly.pdbx_seq_one_letter_code
_entity_poly.pdbx_strand_id
1 'polypeptide(L)'
;MSNTLLDYELHFVAVTDRQKRAYQNILDFIKNNLDLLPGSLERIAEKEFTFLQLTGVLKHINQEQQDLLTIKADTKNSIEKSNKIIKNLDLESKKINLELNNIKKENEKNINFISSNQNNISKPTTYDEFITDKNPGLLKSLFLLFVSSKSIEQAQQKISDYEQLQTALKNNDDFIKKKKEYTTRLNDLLEKVSAIKRDITTAKSAIAESDMLQIKLSGLSGHLMRNINILVMEESDLKKEVYSSLNNTGKEIEENHDEDLIFGMDLLNTFR
;
A
#
# COMPACT_ATOMS: atom_id res chain seq x y z
N MET A 1 13.91 17.19 18.49
CA MET A 1 13.54 16.94 19.90
C MET A 1 14.64 16.10 20.51
N SER A 2 15.28 16.63 21.56
CA SER A 2 16.34 15.98 22.34
C SER A 2 15.73 15.01 23.35
N ASN A 3 16.56 14.05 23.78
CA ASN A 3 16.53 13.28 25.01
C ASN A 3 15.42 12.22 25.19
N THR A 4 15.81 10.95 25.02
CA THR A 4 15.73 9.91 26.06
C THR A 4 16.67 8.77 25.67
N LEU A 5 17.95 9.01 25.92
CA LEU A 5 19.04 8.04 25.82
C LEU A 5 19.75 8.14 27.18
N LEU A 6 19.07 7.75 28.25
CA LEU A 6 19.60 7.53 29.59
C LEU A 6 18.51 6.91 30.49
N ASP A 7 18.95 6.15 31.50
CA ASP A 7 18.19 5.52 32.60
C ASP A 7 17.78 4.06 32.45
N TYR A 8 18.73 3.23 32.04
CA TYR A 8 19.00 2.04 32.85
C TYR A 8 20.28 2.30 33.63
N GLU A 9 20.10 2.75 34.87
CA GLU A 9 21.15 2.86 35.88
C GLU A 9 21.87 1.52 36.01
N LEU A 10 23.05 1.45 35.40
CA LEU A 10 24.14 0.66 35.97
C LEU A 10 24.32 1.17 37.40
N HIS A 11 23.86 0.39 38.38
CA HIS A 11 24.35 0.51 39.75
C HIS A 11 25.85 0.18 39.76
N PHE A 12 26.67 1.15 39.36
CA PHE A 12 28.06 1.21 39.77
C PHE A 12 28.05 1.51 41.26
N VAL A 13 28.12 0.45 42.07
CA VAL A 13 28.54 0.55 43.47
C VAL A 13 29.91 1.23 43.43
N ALA A 14 30.03 2.38 44.09
CA ALA A 14 31.30 3.08 44.23
C ALA A 14 32.30 2.14 44.92
N VAL A 15 33.18 1.55 44.12
CA VAL A 15 34.22 0.64 44.58
C VAL A 15 35.19 1.46 45.43
N THR A 16 35.19 1.23 46.74
CA THR A 16 36.12 1.87 47.69
C THR A 16 37.57 1.52 47.31
N ASP A 17 38.56 2.36 47.66
CA ASP A 17 39.98 2.08 47.36
C ASP A 17 40.51 0.78 47.99
N ARG A 18 39.80 0.25 49.00
CA ARG A 18 40.05 -1.07 49.57
C ARG A 18 39.50 -2.18 48.68
N GLN A 19 38.31 -2.01 48.12
CA GLN A 19 37.73 -2.95 47.14
C GLN A 19 38.49 -2.93 45.81
N LYS A 20 39.01 -1.77 45.36
CA LYS A 20 39.89 -1.70 44.18
C LYS A 20 41.20 -2.45 44.43
N ARG A 21 41.81 -2.31 45.61
CA ARG A 21 43.01 -3.09 45.99
C ARG A 21 42.72 -4.58 46.15
N ALA A 22 41.57 -4.95 46.69
CA ALA A 22 41.15 -6.36 46.77
C ALA A 22 40.92 -6.95 45.36
N TYR A 23 40.23 -6.22 44.48
CA TYR A 23 40.08 -6.61 43.07
C TYR A 23 41.41 -6.70 42.35
N GLN A 24 42.33 -5.76 42.59
CA GLN A 24 43.65 -5.78 41.98
C GLN A 24 44.50 -6.92 42.49
N ASN A 25 44.44 -7.24 43.79
CA ASN A 25 45.15 -8.38 44.38
C ASN A 25 44.57 -9.72 43.91
N ILE A 26 43.25 -9.82 43.71
CA ILE A 26 42.59 -10.99 43.10
C ILE A 26 43.00 -11.09 41.62
N LEU A 27 43.00 -10.00 40.88
CA LEU A 27 43.46 -9.97 39.49
C LEU A 27 44.94 -10.33 39.38
N ASP A 28 45.81 -9.84 40.27
CA ASP A 28 47.24 -10.15 40.30
C ASP A 28 47.49 -11.59 40.77
N PHE A 29 46.67 -12.12 41.69
CA PHE A 29 46.67 -13.54 42.06
C PHE A 29 46.24 -14.43 40.89
N ILE A 30 45.19 -14.05 40.16
CA ILE A 30 44.74 -14.71 38.92
C ILE A 30 45.81 -14.61 37.83
N LYS A 31 46.51 -13.47 37.73
CA LYS A 31 47.56 -13.22 36.73
C LYS A 31 48.85 -14.00 37.02
N ASN A 32 49.17 -14.17 38.29
CA ASN A 32 50.35 -14.92 38.76
C ASN A 32 50.08 -16.42 38.92
N ASN A 33 48.82 -16.84 38.96
CA ASN A 33 48.36 -18.24 38.98
C ASN A 33 47.53 -18.57 37.72
N LEU A 34 47.81 -17.90 36.61
CA LEU A 34 47.03 -18.00 35.37
C LEU A 34 47.09 -19.42 34.74
N ASP A 35 48.03 -20.24 35.20
CA ASP A 35 48.12 -21.67 34.88
C ASP A 35 47.05 -22.53 35.60
N LEU A 36 46.35 -21.99 36.61
CA LEU A 36 45.37 -22.69 37.45
C LEU A 36 43.90 -22.29 37.20
N LEU A 37 43.64 -21.23 36.44
CA LEU A 37 42.28 -20.91 36.00
C LEU A 37 42.08 -21.45 34.58
N PRO A 38 41.22 -22.47 34.39
CA PRO A 38 41.08 -23.13 33.10
C PRO A 38 40.59 -22.13 32.05
N GLY A 39 40.81 -22.41 30.76
CA GLY A 39 40.28 -21.65 29.62
C GLY A 39 38.75 -21.44 29.61
N SER A 40 38.04 -21.80 30.67
CA SER A 40 36.64 -21.53 30.97
C SER A 40 36.32 -20.02 31.12
N LEU A 41 37.21 -19.18 31.67
CA LEU A 41 36.95 -17.72 31.77
C LEU A 41 37.00 -17.02 30.39
N GLU A 42 37.97 -17.37 29.56
CA GLU A 42 38.07 -16.89 28.17
C GLU A 42 36.85 -17.36 27.35
N ARG A 43 36.47 -18.64 27.50
CA ARG A 43 35.24 -19.21 26.90
C ARG A 43 33.94 -18.53 27.37
N ILE A 44 33.87 -18.03 28.61
CA ILE A 44 32.71 -17.25 29.08
C ILE A 44 32.65 -15.89 28.37
N ALA A 45 33.77 -15.16 28.30
CA ALA A 45 33.82 -13.86 27.64
C ALA A 45 33.51 -13.94 26.13
N GLU A 46 34.00 -14.97 25.44
CA GLU A 46 33.69 -15.23 24.03
C GLU A 46 32.19 -15.52 23.81
N LYS A 47 31.55 -16.26 24.73
CA LYS A 47 30.12 -16.55 24.66
C LYS A 47 29.26 -15.33 24.93
N GLU A 48 29.65 -14.50 25.89
CA GLU A 48 28.95 -13.24 26.20
C GLU A 48 29.01 -12.27 25.01
N PHE A 49 30.17 -12.16 24.35
CA PHE A 49 30.30 -11.40 23.10
C PHE A 49 29.42 -11.96 21.97
N THR A 50 29.39 -13.27 21.79
CA THR A 50 28.55 -13.95 20.79
C THR A 50 27.06 -13.74 21.07
N PHE A 51 26.64 -13.81 22.34
CA PHE A 51 25.27 -13.54 22.78
C PHE A 51 24.83 -12.10 22.44
N LEU A 52 25.68 -11.10 22.71
CA LEU A 52 25.39 -9.70 22.38
C LEU A 52 25.22 -9.48 20.87
N GLN A 53 26.02 -10.16 20.04
CA GLN A 53 25.87 -10.08 18.58
C GLN A 53 24.55 -10.72 18.10
N LEU A 54 24.22 -11.92 18.57
CA LEU A 54 23.02 -12.65 18.16
C LEU A 54 21.73 -11.95 18.60
N THR A 55 21.71 -11.34 19.79
CA THR A 55 20.56 -10.55 20.27
C THR A 55 20.37 -9.28 19.45
N GLY A 56 21.47 -8.63 19.00
CA GLY A 56 21.41 -7.53 18.04
C GLY A 56 20.78 -7.93 16.71
N VAL A 57 21.20 -9.07 16.13
CA VAL A 57 20.61 -9.60 14.89
C VAL A 57 19.14 -9.93 15.05
N LEU A 58 18.75 -10.55 16.17
CA LEU A 58 17.35 -10.85 16.47
C LEU A 58 16.48 -9.59 16.54
N LYS A 59 16.99 -8.51 17.11
CA LYS A 59 16.30 -7.21 17.15
C LYS A 59 16.05 -6.66 15.74
N HIS A 60 17.04 -6.75 14.84
CA HIS A 60 16.88 -6.35 13.45
C HIS A 60 15.82 -7.19 12.71
N ILE A 61 15.84 -8.52 12.87
CA ILE A 61 14.83 -9.41 12.27
C ILE A 61 13.42 -9.07 12.76
N ASN A 62 13.26 -8.80 14.06
CA ASN A 62 11.96 -8.42 14.62
C ASN A 62 11.49 -7.08 14.07
N GLN A 63 12.39 -6.11 13.85
CA GLN A 63 12.05 -4.83 13.21
C GLN A 63 11.59 -5.05 11.76
N GLU A 64 12.35 -5.82 10.97
CA GLU A 64 11.98 -6.13 9.58
C GLU A 64 10.63 -6.83 9.47
N GLN A 65 10.29 -7.71 10.43
CA GLN A 65 8.97 -8.33 10.51
C GLN A 65 7.84 -7.32 10.75
N GLN A 66 8.04 -6.31 11.59
CA GLN A 66 7.05 -5.25 11.84
C GLN A 66 6.91 -4.32 10.64
N ASP A 67 8.02 -3.99 9.97
CA ASP A 67 8.00 -3.18 8.76
C ASP A 67 7.24 -3.89 7.63
N LEU A 68 7.46 -5.20 7.44
CA LEU A 68 6.70 -6.01 6.47
C LEU A 68 5.20 -6.05 6.78
N LEU A 69 4.81 -6.18 8.05
CA LEU A 69 3.39 -6.13 8.45
C LEU A 69 2.75 -4.78 8.10
N THR A 70 3.48 -3.68 8.33
CA THR A 70 3.02 -2.32 8.02
C THR A 70 2.86 -2.13 6.51
N ILE A 71 3.87 -2.49 5.71
CA ILE A 71 3.82 -2.45 4.24
C ILE A 71 2.65 -3.27 3.70
N LYS A 72 2.42 -4.47 4.25
CA LYS A 72 1.30 -5.34 3.87
C LYS A 72 -0.05 -4.69 4.17
N ALA A 73 -0.21 -4.06 5.33
CA ALA A 73 -1.44 -3.35 5.70
C ALA A 73 -1.72 -2.16 4.77
N ASP A 74 -0.69 -1.35 4.50
CA ASP A 74 -0.81 -0.20 3.59
C ASP A 74 -1.13 -0.62 2.16
N THR A 75 -0.49 -1.70 1.68
CA THR A 75 -0.77 -2.27 0.36
C THR A 75 -2.21 -2.78 0.27
N LYS A 76 -2.73 -3.45 1.30
CA LYS A 76 -4.14 -3.87 1.37
C LYS A 76 -5.09 -2.68 1.33
N ASN A 77 -4.81 -1.63 2.09
CA ASN A 77 -5.60 -0.40 2.10
C ASN A 77 -5.63 0.28 0.72
N SER A 78 -4.49 0.29 0.02
CA SER A 78 -4.37 0.81 -1.35
C SER A 78 -5.20 0.00 -2.35
N ILE A 79 -5.19 -1.33 -2.25
CA ILE A 79 -6.04 -2.22 -3.07
C ILE A 79 -7.53 -1.94 -2.80
N GLU A 80 -7.93 -1.75 -1.55
CA GLU A 80 -9.33 -1.45 -1.22
C GLU A 80 -9.78 -0.11 -1.81
N LYS A 81 -8.96 0.94 -1.69
CA LYS A 81 -9.22 2.24 -2.32
C LYS A 81 -9.34 2.10 -3.84
N SER A 82 -8.44 1.37 -4.47
CA SER A 82 -8.45 1.11 -5.92
C SER A 82 -9.73 0.37 -6.36
N ASN A 83 -10.20 -0.61 -5.57
CA ASN A 83 -11.46 -1.31 -5.84
C ASN A 83 -12.68 -0.39 -5.74
N LYS A 84 -12.70 0.56 -4.78
CA LYS A 84 -13.76 1.58 -4.69
C LYS A 84 -13.78 2.47 -5.93
N ILE A 85 -12.61 2.87 -6.43
CA ILE A 85 -12.49 3.63 -7.69
C ILE A 85 -13.05 2.83 -8.87
N ILE A 86 -12.65 1.56 -9.02
CA ILE A 86 -13.17 0.69 -10.09
C ILE A 86 -14.70 0.59 -10.04
N LYS A 87 -15.28 0.44 -8.84
CA LYS A 87 -16.74 0.38 -8.66
C LYS A 87 -17.43 1.66 -9.12
N ASN A 88 -16.85 2.83 -8.82
CA ASN A 88 -17.38 4.11 -9.27
C ASN A 88 -17.29 4.27 -10.79
N LEU A 89 -16.18 3.85 -11.41
CA LEU A 89 -15.99 3.86 -12.86
C LEU A 89 -16.98 2.91 -13.58
N ASP A 90 -17.28 1.75 -12.99
CA ASP A 90 -18.29 0.82 -13.51
C ASP A 90 -19.70 1.44 -13.51
N LEU A 91 -20.06 2.16 -12.44
CA LEU A 91 -21.33 2.91 -12.37
C LEU A 91 -21.39 4.03 -13.43
N GLU A 92 -20.29 4.74 -13.65
CA GLU A 92 -20.22 5.78 -14.69
C GLU A 92 -20.35 5.19 -16.10
N SER A 93 -19.67 4.07 -16.38
CA SER A 93 -19.79 3.33 -17.64
C SER A 93 -21.23 2.88 -17.90
N LYS A 94 -21.93 2.38 -16.87
CA LYS A 94 -23.35 2.01 -16.96
C LYS A 94 -24.25 3.19 -17.30
N LYS A 95 -24.00 4.37 -16.71
CA LYS A 95 -24.74 5.61 -17.03
C LYS A 95 -24.52 6.02 -18.49
N ILE A 96 -23.26 6.05 -18.95
CA ILE A 96 -22.91 6.37 -20.33
C ILE A 96 -23.59 5.40 -21.31
N ASN A 97 -23.58 4.10 -21.03
CA ASN A 97 -24.24 3.10 -21.88
C ASN A 97 -25.76 3.29 -21.93
N LEU A 98 -26.38 3.69 -20.82
CA LEU A 98 -27.81 4.00 -20.78
C LEU A 98 -28.15 5.24 -21.62
N GLU A 99 -27.34 6.31 -21.51
CA GLU A 99 -27.49 7.52 -22.33
C GLU A 99 -27.30 7.21 -23.83
N LEU A 100 -26.29 6.42 -24.19
CA LEU A 100 -26.06 5.96 -25.57
C LEU A 100 -27.26 5.18 -26.12
N ASN A 101 -27.85 4.30 -25.33
CA ASN A 101 -29.03 3.53 -25.75
C ASN A 101 -30.26 4.43 -25.96
N ASN A 102 -30.47 5.43 -25.11
CA ASN A 102 -31.57 6.39 -25.28
C ASN A 102 -31.39 7.22 -26.55
N ILE A 103 -30.18 7.75 -26.74
CA ILE A 103 -29.81 8.54 -27.92
C ILE A 103 -29.93 7.70 -29.20
N LYS A 104 -29.59 6.41 -29.15
CA LYS A 104 -29.77 5.46 -30.28
C LYS A 104 -31.24 5.26 -30.63
N LYS A 105 -32.11 5.03 -29.63
CA LYS A 105 -33.56 4.88 -29.85
C LYS A 105 -34.18 6.13 -30.46
N GLU A 106 -33.75 7.31 -30.00
CA GLU A 106 -34.20 8.58 -30.57
C GLU A 106 -33.74 8.72 -32.02
N ASN A 107 -32.50 8.37 -32.32
CA ASN A 107 -31.99 8.44 -33.68
C ASN A 107 -32.62 7.42 -34.63
N GLU A 108 -32.98 6.22 -34.15
CA GLU A 108 -33.74 5.25 -34.95
C GLU A 108 -35.08 5.84 -35.40
N LYS A 109 -35.76 6.63 -34.56
CA LYS A 109 -36.98 7.35 -34.97
C LYS A 109 -36.69 8.39 -36.05
N ASN A 110 -35.62 9.16 -35.90
CA ASN A 110 -35.22 10.16 -36.89
C ASN A 110 -34.84 9.51 -38.24
N ILE A 111 -34.07 8.42 -38.21
CA ILE A 111 -33.70 7.67 -39.41
C ILE A 111 -34.94 7.10 -40.10
N ASN A 112 -35.89 6.52 -39.35
CA ASN A 112 -37.12 6.00 -39.93
C ASN A 112 -37.96 7.10 -40.57
N PHE A 113 -38.04 8.28 -39.93
CA PHE A 113 -38.70 9.45 -40.49
C PHE A 113 -38.03 9.92 -41.77
N ILE A 114 -36.70 10.09 -41.76
CA ILE A 114 -35.92 10.49 -42.94
C ILE A 114 -36.13 9.46 -44.06
N SER A 115 -35.93 8.18 -43.79
CA SER A 115 -36.02 7.11 -44.80
C SER A 115 -37.42 7.02 -45.45
N SER A 116 -38.48 7.27 -44.67
CA SER A 116 -39.86 7.23 -45.17
C SER A 116 -40.22 8.44 -46.03
N ASN A 117 -39.55 9.58 -45.80
CA ASN A 117 -39.97 10.87 -46.33
C ASN A 117 -38.96 11.53 -47.29
N GLN A 118 -37.71 11.08 -47.35
CA GLN A 118 -36.63 11.72 -48.11
C GLN A 118 -36.89 11.75 -49.63
N ASN A 119 -37.62 10.76 -50.16
CA ASN A 119 -38.00 10.71 -51.58
C ASN A 119 -39.33 11.41 -51.87
N ASN A 120 -40.13 11.70 -50.84
CA ASN A 120 -41.49 12.25 -50.98
C ASN A 120 -41.55 13.76 -50.69
N ILE A 121 -40.62 14.27 -49.88
CA ILE A 121 -40.51 15.69 -49.55
C ILE A 121 -39.59 16.36 -50.56
N SER A 122 -40.17 17.21 -51.41
CA SER A 122 -39.39 18.09 -52.29
C SER A 122 -39.15 19.43 -51.61
N LYS A 123 -37.97 20.01 -51.88
CA LYS A 123 -37.63 21.36 -51.40
C LYS A 123 -38.73 22.36 -51.84
N PRO A 124 -39.22 23.23 -50.93
CA PRO A 124 -40.13 24.31 -51.28
C PRO A 124 -39.53 25.17 -52.39
N THR A 125 -40.37 25.57 -53.33
CA THR A 125 -39.99 26.52 -54.38
C THR A 125 -40.05 27.95 -53.83
N THR A 126 -39.42 28.89 -54.51
CA THR A 126 -39.54 30.32 -54.19
C THR A 126 -40.99 30.79 -54.25
N TYR A 127 -41.81 30.16 -55.08
CA TYR A 127 -43.25 30.42 -55.14
C TYR A 127 -43.99 29.90 -53.91
N ASP A 128 -43.67 28.68 -53.46
CA ASP A 128 -44.24 28.11 -52.22
C ASP A 128 -43.93 29.04 -51.03
N GLU A 129 -42.66 29.42 -50.86
CA GLU A 129 -42.21 30.35 -49.81
C GLU A 129 -42.88 31.74 -49.94
N PHE A 130 -43.11 32.19 -51.18
CA PHE A 130 -43.78 33.45 -51.43
C PHE A 130 -45.24 33.39 -50.96
N ILE A 131 -46.02 32.38 -51.36
CA ILE A 131 -47.47 32.37 -51.06
C ILE A 131 -47.82 32.04 -49.60
N THR A 132 -46.87 31.54 -48.83
CA THR A 132 -47.06 31.18 -47.41
C THR A 132 -46.40 32.16 -46.43
N ASP A 133 -45.84 33.25 -46.94
CA ASP A 133 -45.17 34.25 -46.11
C ASP A 133 -46.11 34.77 -45.03
N LYS A 134 -45.62 34.75 -43.78
CA LYS A 134 -46.38 35.18 -42.59
C LYS A 134 -46.54 36.69 -42.51
N ASN A 135 -45.74 37.46 -43.26
CA ASN A 135 -45.80 38.93 -43.30
C ASN A 135 -45.90 39.46 -44.74
N PRO A 136 -46.98 39.14 -45.47
CA PRO A 136 -47.12 39.59 -46.84
C PRO A 136 -47.50 41.08 -46.85
N GLY A 137 -46.57 41.96 -47.25
CA GLY A 137 -46.87 43.38 -47.45
C GLY A 137 -48.07 43.61 -48.39
N LEU A 138 -48.56 44.85 -48.51
CA LEU A 138 -49.83 45.19 -49.19
C LEU A 138 -49.97 44.56 -50.60
N LEU A 139 -48.96 44.72 -51.46
CA LEU A 139 -48.97 44.18 -52.84
C LEU A 139 -49.06 42.65 -52.87
N LYS A 140 -48.39 41.99 -51.92
CA LYS A 140 -48.38 40.53 -51.80
C LYS A 140 -49.71 40.02 -51.26
N SER A 141 -50.29 40.72 -50.30
CA SER A 141 -51.64 40.45 -49.79
C SER A 141 -52.71 40.56 -50.89
N LEU A 142 -52.60 41.57 -51.76
CA LEU A 142 -53.48 41.71 -52.93
C LEU A 142 -53.30 40.57 -53.94
N PHE A 143 -52.06 40.14 -54.18
CA PHE A 143 -51.78 38.99 -55.04
C PHE A 143 -52.40 37.69 -54.49
N LEU A 144 -52.31 37.46 -53.18
CA LEU A 144 -52.84 36.28 -52.51
C LEU A 144 -54.37 36.11 -52.65
N LEU A 145 -55.13 37.19 -52.90
CA LEU A 145 -56.57 37.11 -53.19
C LEU A 145 -56.88 36.28 -54.45
N PHE A 146 -55.93 36.19 -55.38
CA PHE A 146 -56.08 35.44 -56.63
C PHE A 146 -55.47 34.04 -56.55
N VAL A 147 -54.82 33.69 -55.43
CA VAL A 147 -54.25 32.36 -55.21
C VAL A 147 -55.30 31.48 -54.54
N SER A 148 -55.50 30.26 -55.07
CA SER A 148 -56.47 29.33 -54.48
C SER A 148 -56.05 28.91 -53.07
N SER A 149 -57.01 28.76 -52.16
CA SER A 149 -56.75 28.27 -50.80
C SER A 149 -56.03 26.91 -50.81
N LYS A 150 -56.40 26.03 -51.73
CA LYS A 150 -55.76 24.72 -51.93
C LYS A 150 -54.27 24.84 -52.26
N SER A 151 -53.86 25.82 -53.07
CA SER A 151 -52.45 26.08 -53.39
C SER A 151 -51.68 26.58 -52.17
N ILE A 152 -52.31 27.44 -51.36
CA ILE A 152 -51.71 27.95 -50.12
C ILE A 152 -51.54 26.81 -49.10
N GLU A 153 -52.57 25.98 -48.89
CA GLU A 153 -52.52 24.81 -48.00
C GLU A 153 -51.43 23.81 -48.44
N GLN A 154 -51.32 23.52 -49.73
CA GLN A 154 -50.28 22.63 -50.26
C GLN A 154 -48.88 23.18 -50.04
N ALA A 155 -48.67 24.48 -50.26
CA ALA A 155 -47.38 25.12 -50.01
C ALA A 155 -47.04 25.17 -48.51
N GLN A 156 -48.02 25.44 -47.64
CA GLN A 156 -47.83 25.43 -46.18
C GLN A 156 -47.43 24.04 -45.68
N GLN A 157 -48.11 23.00 -46.16
CA GLN A 157 -47.77 21.62 -45.82
C GLN A 157 -46.35 21.26 -46.28
N LYS A 158 -46.01 21.62 -47.52
CA LYS A 158 -44.68 21.35 -48.09
C LYS A 158 -43.54 22.04 -47.33
N ILE A 159 -43.77 23.27 -46.87
CA ILE A 159 -42.80 23.99 -46.01
C ILE A 159 -42.67 23.31 -44.65
N SER A 160 -43.78 22.98 -44.00
CA SER A 160 -43.80 22.26 -42.72
C SER A 160 -43.04 20.94 -42.81
N ASP A 161 -43.32 20.14 -43.84
CA ASP A 161 -42.66 18.84 -44.05
C ASP A 161 -41.16 19.02 -44.28
N TYR A 162 -40.75 20.01 -45.07
CA TYR A 162 -39.34 20.32 -45.31
C TYR A 162 -38.62 20.81 -44.04
N GLU A 163 -39.24 21.66 -43.23
CA GLU A 163 -38.71 22.11 -41.94
C GLU A 163 -38.52 20.93 -40.95
N GLN A 164 -39.48 20.00 -40.92
CA GLN A 164 -39.36 18.78 -40.11
C GLN A 164 -38.21 17.88 -40.60
N LEU A 165 -38.05 17.72 -41.93
CA LEU A 165 -36.92 16.99 -42.51
C LEU A 165 -35.57 17.62 -42.15
N GLN A 166 -35.45 18.94 -42.25
CA GLN A 166 -34.24 19.67 -41.86
C GLN A 166 -33.92 19.49 -40.37
N THR A 167 -34.95 19.54 -39.52
CA THR A 167 -34.80 19.31 -38.08
C THR A 167 -34.32 17.88 -37.79
N ALA A 168 -34.90 16.88 -38.46
CA ALA A 168 -34.50 15.49 -38.32
C ALA A 168 -33.06 15.23 -38.79
N LEU A 169 -32.63 15.84 -39.90
CA LEU A 169 -31.26 15.76 -40.40
C LEU A 169 -30.27 16.37 -39.40
N LYS A 170 -30.57 17.56 -38.88
CA LYS A 170 -29.74 18.21 -37.85
C LYS A 170 -29.63 17.35 -36.57
N ASN A 171 -30.73 16.78 -36.12
CA ASN A 171 -30.74 15.89 -34.95
C ASN A 171 -29.87 14.64 -35.18
N ASN A 172 -29.82 14.11 -36.41
CA ASN A 172 -28.96 12.97 -36.75
C ASN A 172 -27.47 13.36 -36.76
N ASP A 173 -27.11 14.56 -37.22
CA ASP A 173 -25.74 15.07 -37.11
C ASP A 173 -25.31 15.24 -35.64
N ASP A 174 -26.20 15.80 -34.81
CA ASP A 174 -25.99 15.93 -33.37
C ASP A 174 -25.84 14.55 -32.68
N PHE A 175 -26.60 13.55 -33.13
CA PHE A 175 -26.44 12.16 -32.69
C PHE A 175 -25.04 11.63 -32.98
N ILE A 176 -24.52 11.81 -34.20
CA ILE A 176 -23.19 11.33 -34.60
C ILE A 176 -22.13 11.95 -33.70
N LYS A 177 -22.23 13.26 -33.43
CA LYS A 177 -21.33 13.99 -32.55
C LYS A 177 -21.37 13.44 -31.11
N LYS A 178 -22.56 13.35 -30.51
CA LYS A 178 -22.74 12.82 -29.15
C LYS A 178 -22.24 11.38 -29.04
N LYS A 179 -22.57 10.52 -30.01
CA LYS A 179 -22.10 9.13 -30.05
C LYS A 179 -20.57 9.06 -30.01
N LYS A 180 -19.89 9.90 -30.79
CA LYS A 180 -18.42 9.96 -30.81
C LYS A 180 -17.86 10.38 -29.46
N GLU A 181 -18.42 11.41 -28.84
CA GLU A 181 -18.01 11.89 -27.51
C GLU A 181 -18.18 10.81 -26.44
N TYR A 182 -19.34 10.17 -26.36
CA TYR A 182 -19.59 9.09 -25.40
C TYR A 182 -18.72 7.86 -25.64
N THR A 183 -18.47 7.49 -26.90
CA THR A 183 -17.58 6.37 -27.24
C THR A 183 -16.15 6.66 -26.79
N THR A 184 -15.68 7.89 -27.00
CA THR A 184 -14.34 8.32 -26.56
C THR A 184 -14.24 8.25 -25.03
N ARG A 185 -15.21 8.82 -24.32
CA ARG A 185 -15.25 8.78 -22.85
C ARG A 185 -15.32 7.36 -22.30
N LEU A 186 -16.06 6.47 -22.95
CA LEU A 186 -16.12 5.05 -22.56
C LEU A 186 -14.76 4.35 -22.72
N ASN A 187 -14.04 4.63 -23.81
CA ASN A 187 -12.69 4.11 -24.03
C ASN A 187 -11.71 4.62 -22.97
N ASP A 188 -11.74 5.91 -22.63
CA ASP A 188 -10.90 6.48 -21.56
C ASP A 188 -11.15 5.81 -20.20
N LEU A 189 -12.41 5.52 -19.88
CA LEU A 189 -12.78 4.81 -18.65
C LEU A 189 -12.26 3.37 -18.67
N LEU A 190 -12.35 2.67 -19.81
CA LEU A 190 -11.83 1.30 -19.96
C LEU A 190 -10.31 1.25 -19.78
N GLU A 191 -9.58 2.21 -20.34
CA GLU A 191 -8.12 2.33 -20.17
C GLU A 191 -7.74 2.56 -18.70
N LYS A 192 -8.43 3.47 -18.02
CA LYS A 192 -8.23 3.73 -16.57
C LYS A 192 -8.48 2.47 -15.74
N VAL A 193 -9.58 1.76 -15.99
CA VAL A 193 -9.88 0.49 -15.28
C VAL A 193 -8.81 -0.56 -15.55
N SER A 194 -8.32 -0.66 -16.79
CA SER A 194 -7.27 -1.60 -17.16
C SER A 194 -5.94 -1.30 -16.46
N ALA A 195 -5.55 -0.02 -16.36
CA ALA A 195 -4.37 0.40 -15.61
C ALA A 195 -4.50 0.04 -14.12
N ILE A 196 -5.60 0.42 -13.47
CA ILE A 196 -5.81 0.13 -12.04
C ILE A 196 -5.82 -1.39 -11.77
N LYS A 197 -6.38 -2.21 -12.67
CA LYS A 197 -6.35 -3.68 -12.54
C LYS A 197 -4.94 -4.26 -12.60
N ARG A 198 -4.05 -3.68 -13.42
CA ARG A 198 -2.63 -4.06 -13.44
C ARG A 198 -1.96 -3.73 -12.12
N ASP A 199 -2.17 -2.51 -11.61
CA ASP A 199 -1.60 -2.08 -10.33
C ASP A 199 -2.06 -2.96 -9.16
N ILE A 200 -3.33 -3.34 -9.13
CA ILE A 200 -3.88 -4.29 -8.13
C ILE A 200 -3.20 -5.65 -8.24
N THR A 201 -2.94 -6.15 -9.45
CA THR A 201 -2.27 -7.44 -9.66
C THR A 201 -0.85 -7.39 -9.10
N THR A 202 -0.09 -6.34 -9.40
CA THR A 202 1.25 -6.13 -8.87
C THR A 202 1.25 -6.04 -7.34
N ALA A 203 0.32 -5.26 -6.78
CA ALA A 203 0.17 -5.11 -5.33
C ALA A 203 -0.17 -6.44 -4.63
N LYS A 204 -0.99 -7.29 -5.24
CA LYS A 204 -1.28 -8.64 -4.72
C LYS A 204 -0.05 -9.54 -4.72
N SER A 205 0.77 -9.49 -5.78
CA SER A 205 2.03 -10.23 -5.81
C SER A 205 2.99 -9.77 -4.72
N ALA A 206 3.09 -8.46 -4.47
CA ALA A 206 3.91 -7.90 -3.39
C ALA A 206 3.45 -8.37 -2.00
N ILE A 207 2.13 -8.50 -1.78
CA ILE A 207 1.60 -9.09 -0.53
C ILE A 207 2.03 -10.56 -0.38
N ALA A 208 1.93 -11.35 -1.45
CA ALA A 208 2.32 -12.76 -1.42
C ALA A 208 3.83 -12.94 -1.15
N GLU A 209 4.66 -12.06 -1.72
CA GLU A 209 6.10 -12.04 -1.46
C GLU A 209 6.40 -11.64 -0.01
N SER A 210 5.72 -10.62 0.51
CA SER A 210 5.80 -10.22 1.93
C SER A 210 5.45 -11.37 2.88
N ASP A 211 4.41 -12.15 2.56
CA ASP A 211 4.01 -13.33 3.34
C ASP A 211 5.10 -14.41 3.36
N MET A 212 5.74 -14.67 2.22
CA MET A 212 6.87 -15.61 2.16
C MET A 212 8.09 -15.11 2.96
N LEU A 213 8.41 -13.81 2.88
CA LEU A 213 9.50 -13.22 3.66
C LEU A 213 9.22 -13.30 5.17
N GLN A 214 7.99 -13.05 5.58
CA GLN A 214 7.59 -13.16 6.99
C GLN A 214 7.78 -14.58 7.54
N ILE A 215 7.43 -15.61 6.75
CA ILE A 215 7.67 -17.01 7.12
C ILE A 215 9.17 -17.28 7.27
N LYS A 216 9.99 -16.85 6.32
CA LYS A 216 11.46 -17.04 6.36
C LYS A 216 12.09 -16.36 7.57
N LEU A 217 11.74 -15.10 7.84
CA LEU A 217 12.24 -14.36 8.99
C LEU A 217 11.79 -14.98 10.31
N SER A 218 10.55 -15.50 10.38
CA SER A 218 10.05 -16.20 11.57
C SER A 218 10.85 -17.48 11.85
N GLY A 219 11.17 -18.25 10.80
CA GLY A 219 12.04 -19.40 10.90
C GLY A 219 13.43 -19.04 11.43
N LEU A 220 14.05 -18.00 10.85
CA LEU A 220 15.38 -17.52 11.25
C LEU A 220 15.40 -17.03 12.70
N SER A 221 14.42 -16.22 13.11
CA SER A 221 14.24 -15.76 14.49
C SER A 221 14.12 -16.94 15.47
N GLY A 222 13.33 -17.96 15.12
CA GLY A 222 13.20 -19.18 15.92
C GLY A 222 14.48 -20.02 16.01
N HIS A 223 15.35 -20.00 15.01
CA HIS A 223 16.67 -20.62 15.07
C HIS A 223 17.63 -19.81 15.96
N LEU A 224 17.66 -18.48 15.81
CA LEU A 224 18.49 -17.60 16.62
C LEU A 224 18.11 -17.69 18.10
N MET A 225 16.82 -17.67 18.45
CA MET A 225 16.36 -17.84 19.82
C MET A 225 16.81 -19.17 20.44
N ARG A 226 16.79 -20.27 19.65
CA ARG A 226 17.30 -21.56 20.11
C ARG A 226 18.81 -21.50 20.39
N ASN A 227 19.59 -20.92 19.49
CA ASN A 227 21.03 -20.79 19.67
C ASN A 227 21.39 -19.89 20.86
N ILE A 228 20.67 -18.77 21.04
CA ILE A 228 20.81 -17.89 22.20
C ILE A 228 20.53 -18.68 23.49
N ASN A 229 19.46 -19.46 23.54
CA ASN A 229 19.14 -20.27 24.72
C ASN A 229 20.22 -21.31 25.02
N ILE A 230 20.79 -21.97 24.00
CA ILE A 230 21.90 -22.91 24.17
C ILE A 230 23.12 -22.18 24.75
N LEU A 231 23.50 -21.03 24.21
CA LEU A 231 24.63 -20.24 24.71
C LEU A 231 24.44 -19.84 26.17
N VAL A 232 23.24 -19.40 26.55
CA VAL A 232 22.91 -19.05 27.94
C VAL A 232 23.03 -20.25 28.88
N MET A 233 22.58 -21.44 28.44
CA MET A 233 22.71 -22.67 29.22
C MET A 233 24.18 -23.07 29.39
N GLU A 234 24.95 -23.06 28.29
CA GLU A 234 26.37 -23.42 28.34
C GLU A 234 27.20 -22.41 29.16
N GLU A 235 26.88 -21.12 29.10
CA GLU A 235 27.48 -20.09 29.95
C GLU A 235 27.15 -20.33 31.43
N SER A 236 25.91 -20.72 31.74
CA SER A 236 25.52 -21.08 33.11
C SER A 236 26.31 -22.28 33.63
N ASP A 237 26.52 -23.30 32.80
CA ASP A 237 27.28 -24.49 33.19
C ASP A 237 28.78 -24.18 33.34
N LEU A 238 29.37 -23.36 32.46
CA LEU A 238 30.74 -22.87 32.61
C LEU A 238 30.90 -22.04 33.89
N LYS A 239 29.93 -21.18 34.22
CA LYS A 239 29.92 -20.43 35.48
C LYS A 239 29.91 -21.40 36.68
N LYS A 240 29.07 -22.43 36.68
CA LYS A 240 29.06 -23.45 37.75
C LYS A 240 30.40 -24.19 37.86
N GLU A 241 31.05 -24.51 36.74
CA GLU A 241 32.36 -25.16 36.71
C GLU A 241 33.44 -24.27 37.33
N VAL A 242 33.48 -22.98 36.95
CA VAL A 242 34.39 -21.99 37.53
C VAL A 242 34.15 -21.86 39.03
N TYR A 243 32.89 -21.72 39.46
CA TYR A 243 32.56 -21.64 40.89
C TYR A 243 32.96 -22.90 41.67
N SER A 244 32.75 -24.08 41.09
CA SER A 244 33.13 -25.34 41.74
C SER A 244 34.64 -25.49 41.83
N SER A 245 35.38 -25.10 40.79
CA SER A 245 36.84 -25.10 40.76
C SER A 245 37.40 -24.14 41.80
N LEU A 246 36.90 -22.90 41.84
CA LEU A 246 37.27 -21.92 42.86
C LEU A 246 36.99 -22.45 44.27
N ASN A 247 35.82 -23.04 44.52
CA ASN A 247 35.49 -23.56 45.84
C ASN A 247 36.38 -24.74 46.27
N ASN A 248 36.80 -25.58 45.33
CA ASN A 248 37.74 -26.67 45.60
C ASN A 248 39.15 -26.15 45.88
N THR A 249 39.64 -25.19 45.06
CA THR A 249 40.92 -24.53 45.30
C THR A 249 40.93 -23.80 46.65
N GLY A 250 39.79 -23.24 47.08
CA GLY A 250 39.71 -22.60 48.40
C GLY A 250 39.77 -23.54 49.58
N LYS A 251 39.18 -24.73 49.45
CA LYS A 251 39.35 -25.77 50.46
C LYS A 251 40.82 -26.23 50.53
N GLU A 252 41.50 -26.37 49.40
CA GLU A 252 42.93 -26.70 49.37
C GLU A 252 43.80 -25.61 50.02
N ILE A 253 43.40 -24.33 49.94
CA ILE A 253 44.13 -23.24 50.57
C ILE A 253 43.80 -23.11 52.07
N GLU A 254 42.55 -23.33 52.48
CA GLU A 254 42.15 -23.42 53.89
C GLU A 254 42.89 -24.55 54.62
N GLU A 255 43.09 -25.70 53.96
CA GLU A 255 43.87 -26.83 54.48
C GLU A 255 45.38 -26.53 54.58
N ASN A 256 45.89 -25.56 53.83
CA ASN A 256 47.29 -25.11 53.88
C ASN A 256 47.53 -23.89 54.79
N HIS A 257 46.49 -23.40 55.48
CA HIS A 257 46.54 -22.31 56.47
C HIS A 257 47.17 -20.99 55.98
N ASP A 258 46.91 -20.58 54.74
CA ASP A 258 47.34 -19.28 54.25
C ASP A 258 46.25 -18.21 54.47
N GLU A 259 46.31 -17.53 55.62
CA GLU A 259 45.24 -16.64 56.14
C GLU A 259 44.86 -15.49 55.18
N ASP A 260 45.80 -15.01 54.38
CA ASP A 260 45.55 -13.92 53.40
C ASP A 260 44.73 -14.40 52.19
N LEU A 261 44.84 -15.68 51.83
CA LEU A 261 44.08 -16.30 50.74
C LEU A 261 42.66 -16.69 51.20
N ILE A 262 42.52 -17.17 52.42
CA ILE A 262 41.21 -17.49 53.04
C ILE A 262 40.31 -16.24 53.01
N PHE A 263 40.86 -15.06 53.37
CA PHE A 263 40.13 -13.80 53.31
C PHE A 263 39.73 -13.39 51.89
N GLY A 264 40.55 -13.69 50.87
CA GLY A 264 40.23 -13.44 49.46
C GLY A 264 39.06 -14.29 48.94
N MET A 265 38.90 -15.50 49.47
CA MET A 265 37.85 -16.43 49.03
C MET A 265 36.51 -16.19 49.72
N ASP A 266 36.52 -15.77 50.99
CA ASP A 266 35.32 -15.29 51.67
C ASP A 266 34.68 -14.09 50.96
N LEU A 267 35.50 -13.18 50.42
CA LEU A 267 35.05 -12.04 49.60
C LEU A 267 34.39 -12.49 48.28
N LEU A 268 34.94 -13.50 47.60
CA LEU A 268 34.34 -14.07 46.39
C LEU A 268 33.00 -14.77 46.67
N ASN A 269 32.89 -15.46 47.80
CA ASN A 269 31.64 -16.08 48.26
C ASN A 269 30.58 -15.03 48.68
N THR A 270 30.95 -13.78 48.94
CA THR A 270 29.99 -12.69 49.24
C THR A 270 29.36 -12.07 47.98
N PHE A 271 29.91 -12.32 46.80
CA PHE A 271 29.35 -11.88 45.50
C PHE A 271 28.38 -12.89 44.87
N ARG A 272 27.95 -13.88 45.67
CA ARG A 272 26.98 -14.91 45.31
C ARG A 272 25.56 -14.37 45.13
#